data_AF-H0JV72-F1
#
_entry.id   AF-H0JV72-F1
#
_cell.length_a   1.000
_cell.length_b   1.000
_cell.length_c   1.000
_cell.angle_alpha   90.00
_cell.angle_beta   90.00
_cell.angle_gamma   90.00
#
_symmetry.space_group_name_H-M   'P 1'
#
loop_
_entity.id
_entity.type
_entity.pdbx_description
1 polymer ?
#
loop_
_entity_poly.entity_id
_entity_poly.type
_entity_poly.pdbx_seq_one_letter_code
_entity_poly.pdbx_strand_id
1 'polypeptide(L)' 'MARDAGFGSLTLTTYRDVPWNGPYYARLGFRTVADDALSPGLTRIRVEERKHGLDRWPRTVMRRGLEA' A
#
# COMPACT_ATOMS: atom_id res chain seq x y z
N MET A 1 9.79 3.96 -16.06
CA MET A 1 8.78 3.95 -14.97
C MET A 1 8.45 2.49 -14.62
N ALA A 2 7.69 2.21 -13.53
CA ALA A 2 7.46 0.84 -13.05
C ALA A 2 6.92 -0.15 -14.11
N ARG A 3 6.20 0.35 -15.12
CA ARG A 3 5.75 -0.43 -16.29
C ARG A 3 6.93 -0.88 -17.18
N ASP A 4 7.86 0.02 -17.50
CA ASP A 4 9.05 -0.27 -18.32
C ASP A 4 10.02 -1.26 -17.65
N ALA A 5 9.88 -1.46 -16.34
CA ALA A 5 10.67 -2.42 -15.57
C ALA A 5 9.97 -3.79 -15.39
N GLY A 6 8.81 -4.01 -16.04
CA GLY A 6 8.10 -5.29 -16.03
C GLY A 6 7.30 -5.58 -14.76
N PHE A 7 7.03 -4.59 -13.90
CA PHE A 7 6.24 -4.80 -12.70
C PHE A 7 4.73 -4.79 -13.02
N GLY A 8 4.02 -5.86 -12.66
CA GLY A 8 2.56 -5.99 -12.87
C GLY A 8 1.67 -5.26 -11.86
N SER A 9 2.25 -4.64 -10.82
CA SER A 9 1.47 -3.84 -9.86
C SER A 9 2.33 -2.89 -9.04
N LEU A 10 1.70 -1.81 -8.56
CA LEU A 10 2.25 -0.88 -7.58
C LEU A 10 1.60 -1.10 -6.22
N THR A 11 2.40 -0.98 -5.16
CA THR A 11 1.94 -1.03 -3.77
C THR A 11 2.35 0.22 -3.03
N LEU A 12 1.49 0.69 -2.15
CA LEU A 12 1.62 1.93 -1.38
C LEU A 12 1.17 1.66 0.05
N THR A 13 1.90 2.19 1.05
CA THR A 13 1.43 2.24 2.43
C THR A 13 0.99 3.66 2.77
N THR A 14 -0.27 3.84 3.17
CA THR A 14 -0.85 5.15 3.53
C THR A 14 -1.56 5.08 4.89
N TYR A 15 -2.02 6.22 5.40
CA TYR A 15 -2.81 6.29 6.63
C TYR A 15 -4.27 5.92 6.36
N ARG A 16 -4.80 5.01 7.18
CA ARG A 16 -6.17 4.47 7.08
C ARG A 16 -7.23 5.48 7.48
N ASP A 17 -7.04 6.15 8.61
CA ASP A 17 -8.10 6.96 9.24
C ASP A 17 -8.11 8.42 8.78
N VAL A 18 -7.34 8.73 7.74
CA VAL A 18 -7.36 10.06 7.12
C VAL A 18 -8.51 10.10 6.10
N PRO A 19 -9.57 10.90 6.32
CA PRO A 19 -10.82 10.80 5.57
C PRO A 19 -10.68 10.99 4.05
N TRP A 20 -9.65 11.74 3.63
CA TRP A 20 -9.39 12.02 2.22
C TRP A 20 -8.44 11.01 1.56
N ASN A 21 -7.62 10.26 2.31
CA ASN A 21 -6.60 9.37 1.74
C ASN A 21 -7.21 8.18 1.01
N GLY A 22 -8.06 7.41 1.70
CA GLY A 22 -8.70 6.23 1.13
C GLY A 22 -9.43 6.54 -0.19
N PRO A 23 -10.37 7.51 -0.20
CA PRO A 23 -11.07 7.91 -1.42
C PRO A 23 -10.14 8.45 -2.52
N TYR A 24 -9.09 9.19 -2.15
CA TYR A 24 -8.13 9.74 -3.11
C TYR A 24 -7.36 8.63 -3.83
N TYR A 25 -6.78 7.67 -3.11
CA TYR A 25 -6.05 6.57 -3.73
C TYR A 25 -6.97 5.56 -4.43
N ALA A 26 -8.19 5.36 -3.92
CA ALA A 26 -9.22 4.58 -4.61
C ALA A 26 -9.54 5.16 -6.00
N ARG A 27 -9.66 6.49 -6.12
CA ARG A 27 -9.83 7.18 -7.41
C ARG A 27 -8.65 6.98 -8.36
N LEU A 28 -7.44 6.84 -7.83
CA LEU A 28 -6.22 6.53 -8.62
C LEU A 28 -6.12 5.05 -9.02
N GLY A 29 -7.10 4.22 -8.69
CA GLY A 29 -7.17 2.79 -9.02
C GLY A 29 -6.52 1.87 -7.98
N PHE A 30 -6.10 2.40 -6.83
CA PHE A 30 -5.61 1.57 -5.74
C PHE A 30 -6.75 0.93 -4.96
N ARG A 31 -6.54 -0.30 -4.49
CA ARG A 31 -7.48 -1.02 -3.64
C ARG A 31 -6.78 -1.42 -2.35
N THR A 32 -7.49 -1.32 -1.22
CA THR A 32 -6.97 -1.78 0.07
C THR A 32 -6.67 -3.28 0.00
N VAL A 33 -5.48 -3.64 0.48
CA VAL A 33 -5.05 -5.03 0.66
C VAL A 33 -5.29 -5.36 2.13
N ALA A 34 -6.03 -6.44 2.38
CA ALA A 34 -6.24 -6.94 3.73
C ALA A 34 -4.91 -7.49 4.29
N ASP A 35 -4.72 -7.42 5.61
CA ASP A 35 -3.45 -7.75 6.24
C ASP A 35 -3.05 -9.22 6.04
N ASP A 36 -4.03 -10.12 5.92
CA ASP A 36 -3.89 -11.54 5.59
C ASP A 36 -3.51 -11.80 4.13
N ALA A 37 -3.79 -10.85 3.23
CA ALA A 37 -3.43 -10.90 1.82
C ALA A 37 -2.08 -10.23 1.51
N LEU A 38 -1.36 -9.75 2.54
CA LEU A 38 -0.04 -9.15 2.37
C LEU A 38 1.00 -10.21 2.01
N SER A 39 1.80 -9.91 0.98
CA SER A 39 2.96 -10.74 0.69
C SER A 39 3.98 -10.71 1.84
N PRO A 40 4.84 -11.72 1.97
CA PRO A 40 5.90 -11.73 2.99
C PRO A 40 6.79 -10.47 2.94
N GLY A 41 7.05 -9.96 1.74
CA GLY A 41 7.82 -8.72 1.55
C GLY A 41 7.09 -7.48 2.09
N LEU A 42 5.79 -7.35 1.83
CA LEU A 42 4.97 -6.24 2.37
C LEU A 42 4.84 -6.34 3.89
N THR A 43 4.70 -7.55 4.42
CA THR A 43 4.68 -7.79 5.87
C THR A 43 5.98 -7.32 6.51
N ARG A 44 7.14 -7.60 5.89
CA ARG A 44 8.43 -7.10 6.37
C ARG A 44 8.50 -5.57 6.34
N ILE A 45 8.06 -4.94 5.26
CA ILE A 45 7.99 -3.46 5.17
C ILE A 45 7.14 -2.90 6.31
N ARG A 46 5.97 -3.49 6.57
CA ARG A 46 5.10 -3.08 7.70
C ARG A 46 5.77 -3.22 9.07
N VAL A 47 6.57 -4.28 9.27
CA VAL A 47 7.35 -4.46 10.50
C VAL A 47 8.44 -3.40 10.64
N GLU A 48 9.17 -3.08 9.57
CA GLU A 48 10.20 -2.05 9.60
C GLU A 48 9.59 -0.65 9.81
N GLU A 49 8.47 -0.33 9.14
CA GLU A 49 7.73 0.91 9.37
C GLU A 49 7.29 1.05 10.83
N ARG A 50 6.84 -0.05 11.46
CA ARG A 50 6.53 -0.09 12.90
C ARG A 50 7.76 0.26 13.75
N LYS A 51 8.92 -0.31 13.46
CA LYS A 51 10.17 -0.02 14.18
C LYS A 51 10.58 1.45 14.06
N HIS A 52 10.29 2.09 12.93
CA HIS A 52 10.54 3.51 12.72
C HIS A 52 9.46 4.44 13.31
N GLY A 53 8.50 3.90 14.08
CA GLY A 53 7.44 4.69 14.74
C GLY A 53 6.35 5.19 13.78
N LEU A 54 6.36 4.72 12.52
CA LEU A 54 5.39 5.15 11.51
C LEU A 54 3.99 4.57 11.77
N ASP A 55 3.87 3.59 12.68
CA ASP A 55 2.63 2.95 13.09
C ASP A 55 1.91 3.67 14.24
N ARG A 56 2.37 4.86 14.62
CA ARG A 56 1.68 5.71 15.61
C ARG A 56 0.24 6.06 15.18
N TRP A 57 -0.05 5.94 13.89
CA TRP A 57 -1.38 6.10 13.30
C TRP A 57 -1.70 4.87 12.44
N PRO A 58 -2.96 4.39 12.40
CA PRO A 58 -3.31 3.19 11.64
C PRO A 58 -2.93 3.32 10.17
N ARG A 59 -2.11 2.38 9.69
CA ARG A 59 -1.68 2.30 8.28
C ARG A 59 -2.49 1.25 7.53
N THR A 60 -2.55 1.42 6.23
CA THR A 60 -3.14 0.46 5.30
C THR A 60 -2.25 0.34 4.07
N VAL A 61 -2.16 -0.87 3.53
CA VAL A 61 -1.50 -1.11 2.24
C VAL A 61 -2.57 -1.07 1.16
N MET A 62 -2.28 -0.36 0.07
CA MET A 62 -3.11 -0.35 -1.11
C MET A 62 -2.30 -0.81 -2.32
N ARG A 63 -2.95 -1.54 -3.23
CA ARG A 63 -2.34 -2.08 -4.45
C ARG A 63 -3.12 -1.63 -5.67
N ARG A 64 -2.40 -1.31 -6.74
CA ARG A 64 -2.94 -1.03 -8.07
C ARG A 64 -2.28 -1.94 -9.08
N GLY A 65 -3.06 -2.66 -9.88
CA GLY A 65 -2.56 -3.40 -11.03
C GLY A 65 -1.99 -2.43 -12.07
N LEU A 66 -0.84 -2.75 -12.64
CA LEU A 66 -0.35 -2.08 -13.83
C LEU A 66 -0.74 -2.99 -14.99
N GLU A 67 -1.81 -2.64 -15.69
CA GLU A 67 -2.16 -3.35 -16.92
C GLU A 67 -1.05 -3.14 -17.96
N ALA A 68 -0.76 -4.19 -18.73
CA ALA A 68 0.29 -4.20 -19.75
C ALA A 68 -0.05 -3.18 -20.85
#